data_AF-A0A972WDG1-F1
#
_entry.id   AF-A0A972WDG1-F1
#
_cell.length_a   1.000
_cell.length_b   1.000
_cell.length_c   1.000
_cell.angle_alpha   90.00
_cell.angle_beta   90.00
_cell.angle_gamma   90.00
#
_symmetry.space_group_name_H-M   'P 1'
#
loop_
_entity.id
_entity.type
_entity.pdbx_description
1 polymer ?
#
loop_
_entity_poly.entity_id
_entity_poly.type
_entity_poly.pdbx_seq_one_letter_code
_entity_poly.pdbx_strand_id
1 'polypeptide(L)'
;GRLGTAAEVAISDDLRNAYSVAGQIYASLDAAVGSDHLAVNFFLDRGADTWAQDLAKLSAEVGECDMSAPLTATSALSGEFTWVCTHGRLQGSLLLAPTQPVRIQNLELEAITL
;
A
#
# COMPACT_ATOMS: atom_id res chain seq x y z
N GLY A 1 14.50 -7.98 34.32
CA GLY A 1 15.64 -7.31 33.67
C GLY A 1 15.55 -7.53 32.18
N ARG A 2 15.65 -6.45 31.40
CA ARG A 2 15.76 -6.34 29.93
C ARG A 2 14.49 -6.69 29.14
N LEU A 3 13.61 -5.69 28.99
CA LEU A 3 12.78 -5.54 27.80
C LEU A 3 13.75 -5.32 26.63
N GLY A 4 13.87 -6.31 25.74
CA GLY A 4 14.63 -6.14 24.51
C GLY A 4 13.90 -5.15 23.62
N THR A 5 14.59 -4.11 23.17
CA THR A 5 14.14 -3.24 22.09
C THR A 5 13.83 -4.13 20.89
N ALA A 6 12.58 -4.11 20.41
CA ALA A 6 12.25 -4.78 19.15
C ALA A 6 13.21 -4.27 18.08
N ALA A 7 13.98 -5.17 17.46
CA ALA A 7 14.84 -4.78 16.35
C ALA A 7 13.94 -4.29 15.22
N GLU A 8 14.21 -3.09 14.72
CA GLU A 8 13.49 -2.51 13.59
C GLU A 8 13.72 -3.40 12.36
N VAL A 9 12.63 -3.84 11.72
CA VAL A 9 12.72 -4.71 10.55
C VAL A 9 13.21 -3.88 9.36
N ALA A 10 14.31 -4.30 8.74
CA ALA A 10 14.81 -3.64 7.55
C ALA A 10 13.84 -3.83 6.38
N ILE A 11 13.50 -2.74 5.69
CA ILE A 11 12.66 -2.77 4.49
C ILE A 11 13.43 -3.47 3.36
N SER A 12 12.82 -4.52 2.78
CA SER A 12 13.34 -5.24 1.62
C SER A 12 13.16 -4.44 0.32
N ASP A 13 13.94 -4.77 -0.71
CA ASP A 13 13.79 -4.11 -2.02
C ASP A 13 12.45 -4.45 -2.69
N ASP A 14 11.93 -5.66 -2.48
CA ASP A 14 10.60 -6.06 -2.93
C ASP A 14 9.50 -5.19 -2.29
N LEU A 15 9.60 -4.92 -0.98
CA LEU A 15 8.67 -4.02 -0.28
C LEU A 15 8.79 -2.57 -0.78
N ARG A 16 10.02 -2.08 -1.02
CA ARG A 16 10.23 -0.75 -1.63
C ARG A 16 9.57 -0.64 -3.00
N ASN A 17 9.72 -1.67 -3.83
CA ASN A 17 9.11 -1.70 -5.15
C ASN A 17 7.58 -1.73 -5.06
N ALA A 18 7.02 -2.61 -4.24
CA ALA A 18 5.58 -2.69 -4.00
C ALA A 18 4.99 -1.38 -3.46
N TYR A 19 5.72 -0.68 -2.60
CA TYR A 19 5.33 0.63 -2.09
C TYR A 19 5.29 1.70 -3.19
N SER A 20 6.27 1.71 -4.08
CA SER A 20 6.24 2.57 -5.27
C SER A 20 5.03 2.26 -6.16
N VAL A 21 4.68 0.98 -6.34
CA VAL A 21 3.50 0.56 -7.13
C VAL A 21 2.21 1.03 -6.45
N ALA A 22 2.10 0.93 -5.12
CA ALA A 22 0.93 1.44 -4.39
C ALA A 22 0.71 2.94 -4.62
N GLY A 23 1.80 3.73 -4.64
CA GLY A 23 1.75 5.15 -5.01
C GLY A 23 1.23 5.38 -6.43
N GLN A 24 1.71 4.60 -7.40
CA GLN A 24 1.24 4.69 -8.79
C GLN A 24 -0.25 4.37 -8.92
N ILE A 25 -0.71 3.30 -8.26
CA ILE A 25 -2.12 2.89 -8.24
C ILE A 25 -3.02 3.99 -7.68
N TYR A 26 -2.62 4.61 -6.57
CA TYR A 26 -3.40 5.70 -5.99
C TYR A 26 -3.38 6.95 -6.87
N ALA A 27 -2.22 7.31 -7.44
CA ALA A 27 -2.09 8.48 -8.31
C ALA A 27 -2.90 8.35 -9.62
N SER A 28 -3.03 7.12 -10.16
CA SER A 28 -3.82 6.86 -11.37
C SER A 28 -5.31 6.67 -11.11
N LEU A 29 -5.70 6.44 -9.84
CA LEU A 29 -7.01 5.92 -9.46
C LEU A 29 -7.36 4.60 -10.17
N ASP A 30 -6.34 3.82 -10.51
CA ASP A 30 -6.48 2.58 -11.26
C ASP A 30 -5.46 1.54 -10.80
N ALA A 31 -5.96 0.49 -10.12
CA ALA A 31 -5.16 -0.63 -9.68
C ALA A 31 -4.54 -1.43 -10.84
N ALA A 32 -5.14 -1.42 -12.03
CA ALA A 32 -4.65 -2.17 -13.18
C ALA A 32 -3.30 -1.64 -13.70
N VAL A 33 -2.92 -0.40 -13.39
CA VAL A 33 -1.57 0.14 -13.67
C VAL A 33 -0.47 -0.72 -13.03
N GLY A 34 -0.76 -1.35 -11.89
CA GLY A 34 0.18 -2.23 -11.18
C GLY A 34 0.19 -3.67 -11.67
N SER A 35 -0.57 -4.07 -12.70
CA SER A 35 -0.88 -5.48 -13.01
C SER A 35 0.32 -6.44 -13.03
N ASP A 36 1.46 -6.01 -13.57
CA ASP A 36 2.68 -6.83 -13.62
C ASP A 36 3.30 -7.14 -12.24
N HIS A 37 2.89 -6.38 -11.21
CA HIS A 37 3.30 -6.52 -9.82
C HIS A 37 2.22 -7.12 -8.91
N LEU A 38 1.00 -7.32 -9.41
CA LEU A 38 -0.10 -7.88 -8.62
C LEU A 38 -0.08 -9.40 -8.67
N ALA A 39 -0.43 -10.03 -7.56
CA ALA A 39 -0.63 -11.46 -7.48
C ALA A 39 -1.96 -11.85 -8.13
N VAL A 40 -2.07 -13.10 -8.56
CA VAL A 40 -3.27 -13.62 -9.26
C VAL A 40 -4.54 -13.54 -8.41
N ASN A 41 -4.41 -13.44 -7.09
CA ASN A 41 -5.54 -13.30 -6.18
C ASN A 41 -6.03 -11.86 -6.00
N PHE A 42 -5.27 -10.85 -6.43
CA PHE A 42 -5.52 -9.44 -6.07
C PHE A 42 -6.90 -8.94 -6.51
N PHE A 43 -7.36 -9.37 -7.69
CA PHE A 43 -8.66 -8.95 -8.25
C PHE A 43 -9.80 -9.97 -8.02
N LEU A 44 -9.59 -11.02 -7.22
CA LEU A 44 -10.62 -12.04 -6.98
C LEU A 44 -11.78 -11.49 -6.12
N ASP A 45 -11.45 -10.78 -5.04
CA ASP A 45 -12.46 -10.27 -4.09
C ASP A 45 -12.90 -8.82 -4.41
N ARG A 46 -11.99 -8.03 -4.99
CA ARG A 46 -12.23 -6.64 -5.41
C ARG A 46 -11.73 -6.47 -6.84
N GLY A 47 -12.64 -6.41 -7.81
CA GLY A 47 -12.31 -6.23 -9.22
C GLY A 47 -11.76 -4.84 -9.56
N ALA A 48 -11.21 -4.67 -10.77
CA ALA A 48 -10.61 -3.41 -11.22
C ALA A 48 -11.58 -2.21 -11.16
N ASP A 49 -12.83 -2.40 -11.59
CA ASP A 49 -13.84 -1.33 -11.55
C ASP A 49 -14.18 -0.90 -10.11
N THR A 50 -14.30 -1.86 -9.19
CA THR A 50 -14.51 -1.57 -7.76
C THR A 50 -13.31 -0.85 -7.16
N TRP A 51 -12.09 -1.28 -7.52
CA TRP A 51 -10.86 -0.59 -7.12
C TRP A 51 -10.84 0.88 -7.57
N ALA A 52 -11.15 1.16 -8.83
CA ALA A 52 -11.17 2.53 -9.35
C ALA A 52 -12.21 3.40 -8.61
N GLN A 53 -13.39 2.85 -8.30
CA GLN A 53 -14.42 3.53 -7.53
C GLN A 53 -13.97 3.84 -6.10
N ASP A 54 -13.38 2.86 -5.41
CA ASP A 54 -12.88 3.01 -4.04
C ASP A 54 -11.74 4.03 -3.98
N LEU A 55 -10.80 3.99 -4.94
CA LEU A 55 -9.70 4.96 -5.04
C LEU A 55 -10.21 6.37 -5.32
N ALA A 56 -11.14 6.54 -6.26
CA ALA A 56 -11.74 7.83 -6.56
C ALA A 56 -12.46 8.42 -5.34
N LYS A 57 -13.18 7.57 -4.57
CA LYS A 57 -13.82 7.98 -3.32
C LYS A 57 -12.79 8.43 -2.29
N LEU A 58 -11.73 7.64 -2.06
CA LEU A 58 -10.66 7.98 -1.12
C LEU A 58 -9.98 9.29 -1.52
N SER A 59 -9.62 9.45 -2.79
CA SER A 59 -8.99 10.67 -3.30
C SER A 59 -9.89 11.91 -3.16
N ALA A 60 -11.19 11.77 -3.40
CA ALA A 60 -12.15 12.85 -3.15
C ALA A 60 -12.28 13.21 -1.66
N GLU A 61 -12.09 12.25 -0.76
CA GLU A 61 -12.18 12.44 0.69
C GLU A 61 -10.92 13.10 1.27
N VAL A 62 -9.72 12.61 0.95
CA VAL A 62 -8.47 13.09 1.56
C VAL A 62 -7.70 14.09 0.71
N GLY A 63 -8.04 14.25 -0.57
CA GLY A 63 -7.33 15.11 -1.51
C GLY A 63 -6.02 14.53 -2.04
N GLU A 64 -5.15 15.40 -2.57
CA GLU A 64 -3.80 15.00 -3.00
C GLU A 64 -2.94 14.59 -1.81
N CYS A 65 -2.17 13.51 -1.96
CA CYS A 65 -1.34 12.94 -0.89
C CYS A 65 0.16 13.10 -1.18
N ASP A 66 0.95 13.43 -0.15
CA ASP A 66 2.41 13.32 -0.17
C ASP A 66 2.83 11.85 0.00
N MET A 67 3.21 11.23 -1.12
CA MET A 67 3.65 9.85 -1.18
C MET A 67 5.14 9.65 -0.84
N SER A 68 5.86 10.71 -0.45
CA SER A 68 7.27 10.62 -0.05
C SER A 68 7.48 10.09 1.37
N ALA A 69 6.39 9.94 2.15
CA ALA A 69 6.45 9.37 3.49
C ALA A 69 7.11 7.96 3.46
N PRO A 70 7.87 7.58 4.49
CA PRO A 70 8.51 6.26 4.51
C PRO A 70 7.49 5.14 4.78
N LEU A 71 7.70 4.00 4.12
CA LEU A 71 7.13 2.72 4.53
C LEU A 71 7.82 2.23 5.81
N THR A 72 7.07 1.68 6.76
CA THR A 72 7.62 0.93 7.90
C THR A 72 7.39 -0.55 7.67
N ALA A 73 8.46 -1.35 7.64
CA ALA A 73 8.33 -2.80 7.49
C ALA A 73 7.82 -3.42 8.80
N THR A 74 6.78 -4.25 8.71
CA THR A 74 6.25 -5.04 9.83
C THR A 74 6.75 -6.48 9.78
N SER A 75 7.18 -6.95 8.60
CA SER A 75 7.89 -8.21 8.38
C SER A 75 8.76 -8.12 7.11
N ALA A 76 9.37 -9.23 6.69
CA ALA A 76 10.10 -9.30 5.42
C ALA A 76 9.21 -9.07 4.18
N LEU A 77 7.90 -9.33 4.29
CA LEU A 77 6.92 -9.31 3.19
C LEU A 77 5.72 -8.40 3.48
N SER A 78 5.76 -7.61 4.55
CA SER A 78 4.67 -6.69 4.88
C SER A 78 5.18 -5.37 5.43
N GLY A 79 4.39 -4.32 5.23
CA GLY A 79 4.67 -3.01 5.77
C GLY A 79 3.44 -2.13 5.79
N GLU A 80 3.55 -1.03 6.53
CA GLU A 80 2.50 -0.04 6.71
C GLU A 80 3.06 1.35 6.45
N PHE A 81 2.21 2.24 5.97
CA PHE A 81 2.56 3.63 5.71
C PHE A 81 1.38 4.55 6.00
N THR A 82 1.67 5.83 6.10
CA THR A 82 0.64 6.86 6.18
C THR A 82 1.06 8.06 5.36
N TRP A 83 0.28 8.39 4.34
CA TRP A 83 0.44 9.62 3.58
C TRP A 83 -0.32 10.76 4.25
N VAL A 84 0.30 11.92 4.24
CA VAL A 84 -0.37 13.18 4.59
C VAL A 84 -1.01 13.71 3.32
N CYS A 85 -2.28 14.08 3.39
CA CYS A 85 -3.02 14.56 2.24
C CYS A 85 -3.63 15.94 2.52
N THR A 86 -4.11 16.62 1.49
CA THR A 86 -4.63 18.00 1.59
C THR A 86 -5.74 18.16 2.62
N HIS A 87 -6.60 17.14 2.78
CA HIS A 87 -7.78 17.19 3.65
C HIS A 87 -7.78 16.13 4.76
N GLY A 88 -6.72 15.34 4.87
CA GLY A 88 -6.68 14.25 5.85
C GLY A 88 -5.39 13.43 5.77
N ARG A 89 -5.49 12.16 6.16
CA ARG A 89 -4.40 11.20 6.02
C ARG A 89 -4.93 9.94 5.36
N LEU A 90 -4.09 9.28 4.58
CA LEU A 90 -4.38 7.97 4.02
C LEU A 90 -3.44 6.96 4.67
N GLN A 91 -3.98 6.01 5.42
CA GLN A 91 -3.23 4.86 5.91
C GLN A 91 -3.25 3.77 4.85
N GLY A 92 -2.12 3.09 4.68
CA GLY A 92 -2.03 1.94 3.81
C GLY A 92 -1.23 0.79 4.41
N SER A 93 -1.57 -0.42 3.98
CA SER A 93 -0.87 -1.65 4.33
C SER A 93 -0.55 -2.45 3.06
N LEU A 94 0.60 -3.13 3.06
CA LEU A 94 1.06 -4.00 2.00
C LEU A 94 1.33 -5.39 2.54
N LEU A 95 0.88 -6.40 1.80
CA LEU A 95 1.28 -7.78 1.96
C LEU A 95 1.73 -8.35 0.62
N LEU A 96 2.93 -8.94 0.62
CA LEU A 96 3.50 -9.59 -0.55
C LEU A 96 3.29 -11.11 -0.49
N ALA A 97 2.97 -11.70 -1.64
CA ALA A 97 2.93 -13.14 -1.79
C ALA A 97 4.36 -13.73 -1.73
N PRO A 98 4.58 -14.85 -1.01
CA PRO A 98 5.88 -15.53 -0.95
C PRO A 98 6.15 -16.37 -2.22
N THR A 99 6.00 -15.75 -3.39
CA THR A 99 6.20 -16.36 -4.73
C THR A 99 7.46 -15.83 -5.39
N GLN A 100 7.89 -16.46 -6.48
CA GLN A 100 8.95 -15.95 -7.35
C GLN A 100 8.39 -15.73 -8.78
N PRO A 101 8.27 -14.48 -9.28
CA PRO A 101 8.59 -13.23 -8.59
C PRO A 101 7.63 -12.93 -7.42
N VAL A 102 8.10 -12.14 -6.45
CA VAL A 102 7.29 -11.61 -5.36
C VAL A 102 6.29 -10.61 -5.94
N ARG A 103 5.04 -10.65 -5.47
CA ARG A 103 3.93 -9.85 -5.99
C ARG A 103 3.08 -9.31 -4.86
N ILE A 104 2.38 -8.21 -5.09
CA ILE A 104 1.42 -7.64 -4.13
C ILE A 104 0.22 -8.59 -4.04
N GLN A 105 0.08 -9.22 -2.89
CA GLN A 105 -1.06 -10.07 -2.57
C GLN A 105 -2.24 -9.24 -2.08
N ASN A 106 -1.96 -8.24 -1.24
CA ASN A 106 -2.95 -7.34 -0.69
C ASN A 106 -2.39 -5.92 -0.61
N LEU A 107 -3.25 -4.96 -0.93
CA LEU A 107 -3.06 -3.53 -0.71
C LEU A 107 -4.34 -3.04 -0.04
N GLU A 108 -4.22 -2.44 1.14
CA GLU A 108 -5.34 -1.78 1.81
C GLU A 108 -5.03 -0.30 1.89
N LEU A 109 -6.06 0.52 1.68
CA LEU A 109 -6.01 1.96 1.77
C LEU A 109 -7.26 2.45 2.49
N GLU A 110 -7.07 3.30 3.49
CA GLU A 110 -8.15 3.83 4.30
C GLU A 110 -7.89 5.30 4.65
N ALA A 111 -8.93 6.12 4.55
CA ALA A 111 -8.88 7.50 5.01
C ALA A 111 -8.95 7.54 6.54
N ILE A 112 -8.01 8.23 7.18
CA ILE A 112 -8.12 8.60 8.59
C ILE A 112 -8.74 9.99 8.65
N THR A 113 -10.03 10.05 8.94
CA THR A 113 -10.74 11.29 9.25
C THR A 113 -10.66 11.58 10.75
N LEU A 114 -10.53 12.87 11.10
CA LEU A 114 -10.54 13.36 12.48
C LEU A 114 -11.97 13.54 13.00
#